data_AF-A0A370JXJ5-F1
#
_entry.id   AF-A0A370JXJ5-F1
#
_cell.length_a   1.000
_cell.length_b   1.000
_cell.length_c   1.000
_cell.angle_alpha   90.00
_cell.angle_beta   90.00
_cell.angle_gamma   90.00
#
_symmetry.space_group_name_H-M   'P 1'
#
loop_
_entity.id
_entity.type
_entity.pdbx_description
1 polymer ?
#
loop_
_entity_poly.entity_id
_entity_poly.type
_entity_poly.pdbx_seq_one_letter_code
_entity_poly.pdbx_strand_id
1 'polypeptide(L)'
;METLRYQTWQKRSALGRLLLGGVGLGLLFWFGFEFVHEGDFFWGLFFIALAVLGGLYLWRTGVEPLRRAGLEVVLEPEGVRVGGRFYPRSTFRGVVGPRGRWAARLAAHGKDPEVALLRRARSRGSPFDPGPLFHLDFAGERVPLWLDLPGWDRMLRHLGLDWTEHPGLSGYLGLVEGLGWLNGLLYPPEEAKEAWLQARMRYRRLAGLVWLGYTPVAVTFLFAFLGVEPRGVWEWVLTGFILGGFVFALYAMWELFGSRTRLGWGMRYNPLRKEAD
;
A
#
# COMPACT_ATOMS: atom_id res chain seq x y z
N MET A 1 -17.24 -15.86 -20.84
CA MET A 1 -16.28 -14.76 -21.01
C MET A 1 -16.36 -13.91 -19.77
N GLU A 2 -15.35 -13.98 -18.90
CA GLU A 2 -15.30 -13.21 -17.65
C GLU A 2 -14.35 -12.03 -17.85
N THR A 3 -14.69 -10.87 -17.28
CA THR A 3 -13.87 -9.67 -17.40
C THR A 3 -13.43 -9.20 -16.02
N LEU A 4 -12.11 -9.14 -15.81
CA LEU A 4 -11.46 -8.64 -14.61
C LEU A 4 -11.10 -7.16 -14.79
N ARG A 5 -11.51 -6.33 -13.83
CA ARG A 5 -11.30 -4.88 -13.84
C ARG A 5 -11.00 -4.37 -12.45
N TYR A 6 -10.26 -3.27 -12.38
CA TYR A 6 -10.09 -2.52 -11.14
C TYR A 6 -11.44 -1.97 -10.64
N GLN A 7 -11.66 -2.04 -9.33
CA GLN A 7 -12.91 -1.61 -8.72
C GLN A 7 -12.95 -0.08 -8.55
N THR A 8 -14.15 0.51 -8.62
CA THR A 8 -14.35 1.97 -8.48
C THR A 8 -13.74 2.55 -7.21
N TRP A 9 -13.73 1.78 -6.11
CA TRP A 9 -13.11 2.24 -4.87
C TRP A 9 -11.59 2.32 -4.97
N GLN A 10 -10.91 1.49 -5.79
CA GLN A 10 -9.45 1.55 -5.97
C GLN A 10 -9.08 2.89 -6.61
N LYS A 11 -9.83 3.29 -7.65
CA LYS A 11 -9.71 4.61 -8.28
C LYS A 11 -9.97 5.75 -7.29
N ARG A 12 -11.06 5.70 -6.54
CA ARG A 12 -11.39 6.72 -5.52
C ARG A 12 -10.32 6.83 -4.43
N SER A 13 -9.79 5.69 -3.98
CA SER A 13 -8.74 5.65 -2.96
C SER A 13 -7.42 6.24 -3.48
N ALA A 14 -7.05 5.92 -4.72
CA ALA A 14 -5.87 6.47 -5.36
C ALA A 14 -5.97 7.99 -5.57
N LEU A 15 -7.13 8.49 -6.04
CA LEU A 15 -7.41 9.92 -6.13
C LEU A 15 -7.36 10.60 -4.76
N GLY A 16 -8.00 10.02 -3.75
CA GLY A 16 -7.99 10.56 -2.38
C GLY A 16 -6.58 10.69 -1.81
N ARG A 17 -5.71 9.70 -2.05
CA ARG A 17 -4.29 9.77 -1.67
C ARG A 17 -3.55 10.88 -2.40
N LEU A 18 -3.78 11.06 -3.69
CA LEU A 18 -3.12 12.12 -4.45
C LEU A 18 -3.58 13.51 -4.02
N LEU A 19 -4.87 13.68 -3.74
CA LEU A 19 -5.40 14.96 -3.27
C LEU A 19 -4.88 15.31 -1.87
N LEU A 20 -5.14 14.45 -0.88
CA LEU A 20 -4.74 14.70 0.50
C LEU A 20 -3.22 14.68 0.67
N GLY A 21 -2.56 13.73 0.02
CA GLY A 21 -1.11 13.64 0.01
C GLY A 21 -0.47 14.82 -0.72
N GLY A 22 -1.06 15.28 -1.83
CA GLY A 22 -0.57 16.46 -2.56
C GLY A 22 -0.62 17.72 -1.71
N VAL A 23 -1.72 17.92 -0.96
CA VAL A 23 -1.81 19.01 0.03
C VAL A 23 -0.72 18.86 1.10
N GLY A 24 -0.56 17.66 1.67
CA GLY A 24 0.49 17.39 2.65
C GLY A 24 1.89 17.64 2.11
N LEU A 25 2.16 17.30 0.85
CA LEU A 25 3.44 17.60 0.19
C LEU A 25 3.66 19.09 0.01
N GLY A 26 2.62 19.82 -0.42
CA GLY A 26 2.69 21.28 -0.53
C GLY A 26 3.05 21.93 0.80
N LEU A 27 2.44 21.48 1.90
CA LEU A 27 2.76 21.96 3.24
C LEU A 27 4.20 21.62 3.65
N LEU A 28 4.66 20.40 3.39
CA LEU A 28 6.04 20.01 3.71
C LEU A 28 7.07 20.84 2.92
N PHE A 29 6.82 21.09 1.63
CA PHE A 29 7.67 21.98 0.84
C PHE A 29 7.63 23.41 1.37
N TRP A 30 6.44 23.93 1.68
CA TRP A 30 6.27 25.27 2.25
C TRP A 30 7.10 25.44 3.53
N PHE A 31 6.92 24.55 4.52
CA PHE A 31 7.72 24.57 5.74
C PHE A 31 9.21 24.45 5.44
N GLY A 32 9.58 23.55 4.54
CA GLY A 32 10.97 23.38 4.12
C GLY A 32 11.60 24.68 3.61
N PHE A 33 10.90 25.43 2.76
CA PHE A 33 11.39 26.70 2.23
C PHE A 33 11.41 27.81 3.27
N GLU A 34 10.39 27.92 4.13
CA GLU A 34 10.35 28.90 5.22
C GLU A 34 11.53 28.72 6.19
N PHE A 35 11.79 27.49 6.65
CA PHE A 35 12.93 27.22 7.53
C PHE A 35 14.28 27.53 6.86
N VAL A 36 14.45 27.23 5.57
CA VAL A 36 15.65 27.64 4.82
C VAL A 36 15.76 29.16 4.75
N HIS A 37 14.65 29.87 4.52
CA HIS A 37 14.62 31.33 4.44
C HIS A 37 14.97 32.01 5.77
N GLU A 38 14.50 31.46 6.89
CA GLU A 38 14.81 31.90 8.25
C GLU A 38 16.24 31.52 8.70
N GLY A 39 17.00 30.79 7.87
CA GLY A 39 18.39 30.41 8.12
C GLY A 39 18.56 29.06 8.83
N ASP A 40 17.48 28.34 9.11
CA ASP A 40 17.51 26.99 9.68
C ASP A 40 17.54 25.91 8.59
N PHE A 41 18.72 25.78 7.98
CA PHE A 41 18.95 24.85 6.88
C PHE A 41 18.69 23.38 7.24
N PHE A 42 18.93 22.97 8.49
CA PHE A 42 18.78 21.59 8.89
C PHE A 42 17.31 21.16 8.85
N TRP A 43 16.44 21.93 9.50
CA TRP A 43 15.00 21.63 9.50
C TRP A 43 14.39 21.85 8.12
N GLY A 44 14.85 22.86 7.39
CA GLY A 44 14.46 23.09 6.00
C GLY A 44 14.71 21.87 5.10
N LEU A 45 15.94 21.33 5.13
CA LEU A 45 16.30 20.15 4.35
C LEU A 45 15.53 18.90 4.81
N PHE A 46 15.29 18.75 6.11
CA PHE A 46 14.51 17.64 6.67
C PHE A 46 13.08 17.59 6.09
N PHE A 47 12.36 18.71 6.07
CA PHE A 47 11.01 18.78 5.52
C PHE A 47 10.99 18.55 4.00
N ILE A 48 11.95 19.09 3.26
CA ILE A 48 12.10 18.83 1.81
C ILE A 48 12.34 17.34 1.56
N ALA A 49 13.22 16.69 2.32
CA ALA A 49 13.49 15.27 2.19
C ALA A 49 12.23 14.43 2.47
N LEU A 50 11.46 14.78 3.51
CA LEU A 50 10.16 14.15 3.78
C LEU A 50 9.18 14.33 2.62
N ALA A 51 9.13 15.52 2.00
CA ALA A 51 8.29 15.79 0.85
C ALA A 51 8.67 14.91 -0.35
N VAL A 52 9.96 14.75 -0.64
CA VAL A 52 10.43 13.86 -1.72
C VAL A 52 10.01 12.41 -1.45
N LEU A 53 10.21 11.90 -0.24
CA LEU A 53 9.80 10.55 0.13
C LEU A 53 8.28 10.36 0.04
N GLY A 54 7.51 11.36 0.47
CA GLY A 54 6.05 11.38 0.31
C GLY A 54 5.63 11.39 -1.17
N GLY A 55 6.33 12.13 -2.03
CA GLY A 55 6.10 12.17 -3.47
C GLY A 55 6.28 10.80 -4.12
N LEU A 56 7.37 10.11 -3.79
CA LEU A 56 7.61 8.74 -4.26
C LEU A 56 6.52 7.77 -3.78
N TYR A 57 6.06 7.92 -2.53
CA TYR A 57 4.96 7.11 -1.99
C TYR A 57 3.64 7.36 -2.75
N LEU A 58 3.31 8.62 -3.04
CA LEU A 58 2.09 8.99 -3.79
C LEU A 58 2.13 8.56 -5.25
N TRP A 59 3.31 8.61 -5.87
CA TRP A 59 3.50 8.06 -7.20
C TRP A 59 3.07 6.58 -7.24
N ARG A 60 3.57 5.77 -6.31
CA ARG A 60 3.24 4.33 -6.28
C ARG A 60 1.80 4.06 -5.88
N THR A 61 1.30 4.74 -4.85
CA THR A 61 0.02 4.39 -4.22
C THR A 61 -1.18 5.16 -4.78
N GLY A 62 -0.91 6.18 -5.59
CA GLY A 62 -1.87 7.04 -6.25
C GLY A 62 -1.74 7.02 -7.77
N VAL A 63 -0.62 7.48 -8.33
CA VAL A 63 -0.45 7.64 -9.79
C VAL A 63 -0.52 6.29 -10.50
N GLU A 64 0.27 5.31 -10.08
CA GLU A 64 0.32 4.01 -10.74
C GLU A 64 -1.03 3.27 -10.78
N PRO A 65 -1.78 3.16 -9.66
CA PRO A 65 -3.13 2.60 -9.68
C PRO A 65 -4.07 3.31 -10.65
N LEU A 66 -3.96 4.64 -10.80
CA LEU A 66 -4.78 5.37 -11.76
C LEU A 66 -4.39 5.09 -13.21
N ARG A 67 -3.09 4.95 -13.50
CA ARG A 67 -2.63 4.53 -14.83
C ARG A 67 -3.13 3.13 -15.19
N ARG A 68 -3.32 2.27 -14.20
CA ARG A 68 -3.87 0.92 -14.37
C ARG A 68 -5.39 0.87 -14.30
N ALA A 69 -6.09 1.93 -13.90
CA ALA A 69 -7.54 1.89 -13.68
C ALA A 69 -8.36 1.57 -14.94
N GLY A 70 -7.81 1.84 -16.13
CA GLY A 70 -8.41 1.47 -17.42
C GLY A 70 -7.97 0.11 -17.94
N LEU A 71 -7.11 -0.62 -17.22
CA LEU A 71 -6.69 -1.95 -17.61
C LEU A 71 -7.85 -2.93 -17.48
N GLU A 72 -8.09 -3.67 -18.56
CA GLU A 72 -9.07 -4.73 -18.64
C GLU A 72 -8.36 -6.04 -18.97
N VAL A 73 -8.70 -7.08 -18.21
CA VAL A 73 -8.27 -8.45 -18.50
C VAL A 73 -9.50 -9.30 -18.76
N VAL A 74 -9.62 -9.83 -19.97
CA VAL A 74 -10.73 -10.70 -20.37
C VAL A 74 -10.27 -12.14 -20.42
N LEU A 75 -11.00 -13.03 -19.74
CA LEU A 75 -10.81 -14.46 -19.78
C LEU A 75 -11.64 -15.03 -20.95
N GLU A 76 -10.95 -15.36 -22.03
CA GLU A 76 -11.50 -15.95 -23.26
C GLU A 76 -11.27 -17.47 -23.26
N PRO A 77 -12.11 -18.29 -23.90
CA PRO A 77 -11.96 -19.75 -23.84
C PRO A 77 -10.54 -20.26 -24.22
N GLU A 78 -9.90 -19.61 -25.19
CA GLU A 78 -8.59 -20.00 -25.72
C GLU A 78 -7.40 -19.29 -25.05
N GLY A 79 -7.63 -18.35 -24.15
CA GLY A 79 -6.55 -17.52 -23.60
C GLY A 79 -7.03 -16.33 -22.76
N VAL A 80 -6.20 -15.29 -22.69
CA VAL A 80 -6.53 -14.06 -21.97
C VAL A 80 -6.25 -12.84 -22.84
N ARG A 81 -7.12 -11.83 -22.78
CA ARG A 81 -6.90 -10.54 -23.43
C ARG A 81 -6.54 -9.51 -22.39
N VAL A 82 -5.34 -8.95 -22.47
CA VAL A 82 -4.83 -7.94 -21.53
C VAL A 82 -4.69 -6.61 -22.27
N GLY A 83 -5.45 -5.60 -21.86
CA GLY A 83 -5.41 -4.27 -22.50
C GLY A 83 -5.73 -4.31 -24.00
N GLY A 84 -6.63 -5.20 -24.42
CA GLY A 84 -7.02 -5.39 -25.82
C GLY A 84 -6.16 -6.40 -26.61
N ARG A 85 -4.95 -6.74 -26.13
CA ARG A 85 -4.07 -7.71 -26.79
C ARG A 85 -4.33 -9.13 -26.30
N PHE A 86 -4.50 -10.08 -27.23
CA PHE A 86 -4.79 -11.48 -26.94
C PHE A 86 -3.51 -12.30 -26.70
N TYR A 87 -3.53 -13.14 -25.67
CA TYR A 87 -2.46 -14.04 -25.28
C TYR A 87 -3.02 -15.48 -25.20
N PRO A 88 -2.66 -16.36 -26.15
CA PRO A 88 -3.19 -17.73 -26.19
C PRO A 88 -2.71 -18.57 -25.02
N ARG A 89 -3.60 -19.36 -24.43
CA ARG A 89 -3.26 -20.32 -23.36
C ARG A 89 -2.25 -21.36 -23.83
N SER A 90 -2.29 -21.77 -25.10
CA SER A 90 -1.33 -22.71 -25.70
C SER A 90 0.12 -22.21 -25.67
N THR A 91 0.32 -20.89 -25.57
CA THR A 91 1.66 -20.27 -25.49
C THR A 91 2.09 -19.99 -24.06
N PHE A 92 1.21 -20.16 -23.07
CA PHE A 92 1.51 -19.91 -21.67
C PHE A 92 2.50 -20.95 -21.13
N ARG A 93 3.64 -20.47 -20.63
CA ARG A 93 4.71 -21.30 -20.06
C ARG A 93 4.79 -21.25 -18.53
N GLY A 94 4.00 -20.36 -17.91
CA GLY A 94 3.95 -20.21 -16.47
C GLY A 94 4.21 -18.77 -16.00
N VAL A 95 4.52 -18.63 -14.72
CA VAL A 95 4.84 -17.36 -14.07
C VAL A 95 6.36 -17.25 -13.92
N VAL A 96 6.90 -16.08 -14.22
CA VAL A 96 8.32 -15.75 -14.05
C VAL A 96 8.45 -14.68 -12.97
N GLY A 97 9.24 -15.00 -11.95
CA GLY A 97 9.54 -14.10 -10.84
C GLY A 97 9.73 -14.86 -9.52
N PRO A 98 9.94 -14.12 -8.42
CA PRO A 98 9.96 -12.67 -8.35
C PRO A 98 11.17 -12.06 -9.05
N ARG A 99 11.06 -10.81 -9.53
CA ARG A 99 12.17 -10.00 -10.05
C ARG A 99 12.63 -8.95 -9.03
N GLY A 100 13.84 -8.41 -9.22
CA GLY A 100 14.39 -7.35 -8.39
C GLY A 100 14.95 -7.85 -7.05
N ARG A 101 15.08 -6.95 -6.06
CA ARG A 101 15.69 -7.25 -4.74
C ARG A 101 15.02 -8.43 -4.02
N TRP A 102 13.75 -8.71 -4.33
CA TRP A 102 13.01 -9.85 -3.83
C TRP A 102 13.49 -11.20 -4.36
N ALA A 103 13.88 -11.29 -5.63
CA ALA A 103 14.48 -12.47 -6.23
C ALA A 103 15.77 -12.87 -5.48
N ALA A 104 16.62 -11.87 -5.19
CA ALA A 104 17.85 -12.04 -4.44
C ALA A 104 17.60 -12.49 -2.99
N ARG A 105 16.55 -11.97 -2.33
CA ARG A 105 16.18 -12.39 -0.96
C ARG A 105 15.67 -13.82 -0.90
N LEU A 106 14.85 -14.26 -1.86
CA LEU A 106 14.34 -15.63 -1.89
C LEU A 106 15.43 -16.65 -2.26
N ALA A 107 16.35 -16.30 -3.16
CA ALA A 107 17.49 -17.15 -3.53
C ALA A 107 18.51 -17.33 -2.38
N ALA A 108 18.66 -16.33 -1.50
CA ALA A 108 19.61 -16.37 -0.37
C ALA A 108 19.11 -17.19 0.84
N HIS A 109 17.93 -17.80 0.81
CA HIS A 109 17.26 -18.37 1.99
C HIS A 109 17.22 -19.91 2.02
N GLY A 110 18.00 -20.58 1.16
CA GLY A 110 18.30 -22.01 1.31
C GLY A 110 19.59 -22.23 2.10
N LYS A 111 19.47 -22.64 3.37
CA LYS A 111 20.50 -23.16 4.32
C LYS A 111 20.81 -22.27 5.55
N ASP A 112 19.88 -22.26 6.52
CA ASP A 112 20.12 -22.27 7.98
C ASP A 112 20.76 -21.03 8.69
N PRO A 113 20.83 -20.99 10.03
CA PRO A 113 19.86 -20.43 10.99
C PRO A 113 20.02 -18.92 11.27
N GLU A 114 20.96 -18.23 10.62
CA GLU A 114 21.20 -16.78 10.75
C GLU A 114 20.17 -15.92 9.97
N VAL A 115 19.35 -16.57 9.13
CA VAL A 115 18.11 -16.04 8.50
C VAL A 115 17.13 -15.46 9.56
N ALA A 116 17.30 -15.87 10.82
CA ALA A 116 16.69 -15.34 12.03
C ALA A 116 16.92 -13.84 12.28
N LEU A 117 17.96 -13.21 11.70
CA LEU A 117 18.17 -11.77 11.76
C LEU A 117 17.44 -11.00 10.64
N LEU A 118 17.19 -11.58 9.46
CA LEU A 118 16.57 -10.91 8.30
C LEU A 118 15.03 -11.03 8.23
N ARG A 119 14.45 -11.94 9.03
CA ARG A 119 13.12 -11.76 9.65
C ARG A 119 12.93 -10.35 10.26
N ARG A 120 14.00 -9.61 10.61
CA ARG A 120 13.91 -8.19 11.04
C ARG A 120 13.70 -7.19 9.91
N ALA A 121 14.07 -7.53 8.67
CA ALA A 121 13.76 -6.73 7.49
C ALA A 121 12.40 -7.13 6.88
N ARG A 122 11.44 -7.51 7.75
CA ARG A 122 9.98 -7.57 7.53
C ARG A 122 9.61 -6.97 6.20
N SER A 123 9.33 -7.85 5.25
CA SER A 123 8.78 -7.63 3.94
C SER A 123 7.44 -6.90 3.98
N ARG A 124 7.50 -5.64 4.41
CA ARG A 124 6.51 -4.63 4.04
C ARG A 124 6.50 -4.67 2.52
N GLY A 125 5.36 -4.99 1.90
CA GLY A 125 5.18 -4.74 0.47
C GLY A 125 5.57 -3.29 0.24
N SER A 126 6.80 -3.06 -0.21
CA SER A 126 7.39 -1.74 -0.20
C SER A 126 6.70 -1.00 -1.33
N PRO A 127 6.08 0.16 -1.07
CA PRO A 127 5.60 0.99 -2.16
C PRO A 127 6.76 1.45 -3.07
N PHE A 128 8.02 1.15 -2.72
CA PHE A 128 9.19 1.51 -3.51
C PHE A 128 9.78 0.34 -4.32
N ASP A 129 9.19 -0.86 -4.31
CA ASP A 129 9.71 -1.97 -5.13
C ASP A 129 9.40 -1.73 -6.63
N PRO A 130 10.41 -1.85 -7.53
CA PRO A 130 10.28 -1.47 -8.94
C PRO A 130 9.46 -2.50 -9.73
N GLY A 131 8.36 -2.03 -10.34
CA GLY A 131 7.58 -2.79 -11.32
C GLY A 131 6.80 -4.00 -10.79
N PRO A 132 6.05 -4.68 -11.67
CA PRO A 132 5.36 -5.92 -11.33
C PRO A 132 6.41 -7.00 -11.00
N LEU A 133 6.36 -7.55 -9.78
CA LEU A 133 7.32 -8.54 -9.29
C LEU A 133 7.27 -9.85 -10.09
N PHE A 134 6.09 -10.19 -10.59
CA PHE A 134 5.81 -11.39 -11.34
C PHE A 134 5.32 -11.04 -12.73
N HIS A 135 5.63 -11.90 -13.70
CA HIS A 135 5.17 -11.79 -15.08
C HIS A 135 4.63 -13.14 -15.54
N LEU A 136 3.59 -13.14 -16.36
CA LEU A 136 3.15 -14.28 -17.15
C LEU A 136 4.11 -14.43 -18.34
N ASP A 137 4.55 -15.64 -18.64
CA ASP A 137 5.36 -15.97 -19.82
C ASP A 137 4.49 -16.60 -20.89
N PHE A 138 4.36 -15.92 -22.03
CA PHE A 138 3.70 -16.41 -23.24
C PHE A 138 4.75 -16.58 -24.35
N ALA A 139 5.34 -17.77 -24.41
CA ALA A 139 6.38 -18.15 -25.38
C ALA A 139 7.55 -17.15 -25.50
N GLY A 140 8.00 -16.57 -24.38
CA GLY A 140 9.09 -15.59 -24.31
C GLY A 140 8.60 -14.16 -24.14
N GLU A 141 7.33 -13.88 -24.44
CA GLU A 141 6.72 -12.59 -24.13
C GLU A 141 6.31 -12.49 -22.66
N ARG A 142 6.74 -11.42 -21.99
CA ARG A 142 6.55 -11.23 -20.55
C ARG A 142 5.45 -10.20 -20.29
N VAL A 143 4.30 -10.67 -19.84
CA VAL A 143 3.16 -9.82 -19.47
C VAL A 143 3.15 -9.62 -17.96
N PRO A 144 3.03 -8.39 -17.43
CA PRO A 144 2.90 -8.18 -15.99
C PRO A 144 1.79 -9.01 -15.31
N LEU A 145 2.08 -9.58 -14.14
CA LEU A 145 1.07 -10.11 -13.23
C LEU A 145 0.75 -9.05 -12.17
N TRP A 146 -0.40 -8.38 -12.32
CA TRP A 146 -0.87 -7.36 -11.39
C TRP A 146 -1.56 -8.00 -10.19
N LEU A 147 -0.81 -8.18 -9.10
CA LEU A 147 -1.36 -8.74 -7.85
C LEU A 147 -2.36 -7.82 -7.14
N ASP A 148 -2.51 -6.56 -7.57
CA ASP A 148 -3.54 -5.64 -7.11
C ASP A 148 -4.85 -5.71 -7.94
N LEU A 149 -4.88 -6.51 -9.02
CA LEU A 149 -6.06 -6.71 -9.86
C LEU A 149 -7.03 -7.72 -9.19
N PRO A 150 -8.30 -7.35 -8.97
CA PRO A 150 -9.30 -8.31 -8.48
C PRO A 150 -9.48 -9.50 -9.44
N GLY A 151 -9.24 -10.72 -8.94
CA GLY A 151 -9.36 -11.96 -9.72
C GLY A 151 -8.10 -12.39 -10.45
N TRP A 152 -6.92 -11.84 -10.11
CA TRP A 152 -5.63 -12.28 -10.68
C TRP A 152 -5.40 -13.79 -10.49
N ASP A 153 -5.90 -14.38 -9.41
CA ASP A 153 -5.86 -15.81 -9.09
C ASP A 153 -6.76 -16.62 -10.03
N ARG A 154 -7.96 -16.12 -10.35
CA ARG A 154 -8.84 -16.73 -11.36
C ARG A 154 -8.24 -16.66 -12.75
N MET A 155 -7.54 -15.58 -13.10
CA MET A 155 -6.77 -15.48 -14.34
C MET A 155 -5.69 -16.58 -14.43
N LEU A 156 -4.94 -16.82 -13.36
CA LEU A 156 -3.94 -17.90 -13.34
C LEU A 156 -4.60 -19.27 -13.49
N ARG A 157 -5.69 -19.53 -12.73
CA ARG A 157 -6.46 -20.77 -12.81
C ARG A 157 -7.00 -21.01 -14.22
N HIS A 158 -7.49 -19.96 -14.87
CA HIS A 158 -7.96 -19.99 -16.26
C HIS A 158 -6.86 -20.34 -17.26
N LEU A 159 -5.63 -19.87 -17.02
CA LEU A 159 -4.44 -20.27 -17.79
C LEU A 159 -3.94 -21.69 -17.46
N GLY A 160 -4.50 -22.32 -16.42
CA GLY A 160 -4.16 -23.69 -16.00
C GLY A 160 -3.06 -23.77 -14.96
N LEU A 161 -2.82 -22.70 -14.20
CA LEU A 161 -1.83 -22.68 -13.12
C LEU A 161 -2.53 -22.32 -11.80
N ASP A 162 -2.32 -23.14 -10.77
CA ASP A 162 -2.65 -22.71 -9.41
C ASP A 162 -1.50 -21.86 -8.83
N TRP A 163 -1.86 -20.75 -8.19
CA TRP A 163 -0.89 -19.85 -7.57
C TRP A 163 -0.15 -20.53 -6.41
N THR A 164 -0.79 -21.49 -5.75
CA THR A 164 -0.22 -22.25 -4.63
C THR A 164 0.93 -23.14 -5.08
N GLU A 165 0.87 -23.65 -6.31
CA GLU A 165 1.85 -24.53 -6.93
C GLU A 165 3.12 -23.79 -7.36
N HIS A 166 3.05 -22.48 -7.59
CA HIS A 166 4.21 -21.67 -7.97
C HIS A 166 4.98 -21.23 -6.71
N PRO A 167 6.16 -21.82 -6.38
CA PRO A 167 6.79 -21.65 -5.07
C PRO A 167 7.18 -20.21 -4.77
N GLY A 168 7.64 -19.46 -5.79
CA GLY A 168 8.02 -18.06 -5.64
C GLY A 168 6.83 -17.13 -5.39
N LEU A 169 5.66 -17.47 -5.92
CA LEU A 169 4.45 -16.65 -5.81
C LEU A 169 3.76 -16.93 -4.48
N SER A 170 3.54 -18.21 -4.19
CA SER A 170 3.00 -18.67 -2.91
C SER A 170 3.86 -18.21 -1.73
N GLY A 171 5.18 -18.39 -1.82
CA GLY A 171 6.12 -17.92 -0.80
C GLY A 171 6.09 -16.40 -0.63
N TYR A 172 6.02 -15.62 -1.71
CA TYR A 172 5.89 -14.16 -1.61
C TYR A 172 4.59 -13.75 -0.90
N LEU A 173 3.44 -14.28 -1.32
CA LEU A 173 2.16 -13.94 -0.73
C LEU A 173 2.07 -14.37 0.75
N GLY A 174 2.65 -15.52 1.11
CA GLY A 174 2.76 -15.96 2.50
C GLY A 174 3.66 -15.10 3.39
N LEU A 175 4.60 -14.35 2.80
CA LEU A 175 5.56 -13.50 3.51
C LEU A 175 5.18 -12.02 3.56
N VAL A 176 4.34 -11.53 2.65
CA VAL A 176 3.93 -10.11 2.69
C VAL A 176 3.04 -9.89 3.89
N GLU A 177 3.34 -8.86 4.68
CA GLU A 177 2.54 -8.45 5.83
C GLU A 177 2.13 -6.98 5.75
N GLY A 178 1.04 -6.68 6.44
CA GLY A 178 0.58 -5.36 6.80
C GLY A 178 0.11 -4.49 5.66
N LEU A 179 0.75 -3.32 5.49
CA LEU A 179 0.24 -2.30 4.55
C LEU A 179 0.10 -2.82 3.13
N GLY A 180 0.96 -3.74 2.65
CA GLY A 180 0.83 -4.31 1.30
C GLY A 180 -0.55 -4.93 1.03
N TRP A 181 -1.13 -5.59 2.04
CA TRP A 181 -2.49 -6.13 1.98
C TRP A 181 -3.55 -5.05 2.25
N LEU A 182 -3.34 -4.21 3.27
CA LEU A 182 -4.39 -3.31 3.77
C LEU A 182 -4.57 -2.03 2.94
N ASN A 183 -3.52 -1.59 2.24
CA ASN A 183 -3.56 -0.39 1.40
C ASN A 183 -4.01 -0.67 -0.04
N GLY A 184 -4.30 -1.93 -0.40
CA GLY A 184 -4.76 -2.31 -1.74
C GLY A 184 -3.66 -2.32 -2.80
N LEU A 185 -2.39 -2.43 -2.41
CA LEU A 185 -1.28 -2.80 -3.32
C LEU A 185 -1.28 -4.29 -3.67
N LEU A 186 -2.02 -5.10 -2.92
CA LEU A 186 -2.35 -6.49 -3.21
C LEU A 186 -3.86 -6.69 -3.07
N TYR A 187 -4.40 -7.56 -3.91
CA TYR A 187 -5.75 -8.07 -3.81
C TYR A 187 -5.69 -9.54 -3.37
N PRO A 188 -6.48 -9.96 -2.37
CA PRO A 188 -6.43 -11.34 -1.88
C PRO A 188 -6.90 -12.34 -2.95
N PRO A 189 -6.40 -13.58 -2.95
CA PRO A 189 -7.03 -14.66 -3.71
C PRO A 189 -8.45 -14.92 -3.17
N GLU A 190 -9.26 -15.62 -3.97
CA GLU A 190 -10.68 -15.85 -3.71
C GLU A 190 -10.95 -16.45 -2.32
N GLU A 191 -10.15 -17.44 -1.90
CA GLU A 191 -10.29 -18.10 -0.59
C GLU A 191 -10.08 -17.17 0.62
N ALA A 192 -9.33 -16.07 0.46
CA ALA A 192 -8.98 -15.17 1.57
C ALA A 192 -9.71 -13.81 1.50
N LYS A 193 -10.62 -13.67 0.54
CA LYS A 193 -11.31 -12.41 0.25
C LYS A 193 -12.14 -11.89 1.41
N GLU A 194 -12.89 -12.76 2.09
CA GLU A 194 -13.78 -12.36 3.17
C GLU A 194 -13.02 -11.85 4.39
N ALA A 195 -12.02 -12.61 4.85
CA ALA A 195 -11.13 -12.20 5.94
C ALA A 195 -10.42 -10.87 5.64
N TRP A 196 -9.96 -10.70 4.39
CA TRP A 196 -9.35 -9.47 3.93
C TRP A 196 -10.32 -8.28 3.91
N LEU A 197 -11.57 -8.46 3.49
CA LEU A 197 -12.57 -7.39 3.51
C LEU A 197 -12.84 -6.91 4.93
N GLN A 198 -12.98 -7.84 5.89
CA GLN A 198 -13.17 -7.51 7.30
C GLN A 198 -11.98 -6.74 7.88
N ALA A 199 -10.76 -7.22 7.65
CA ALA A 199 -9.54 -6.54 8.06
C ALA A 199 -9.42 -5.15 7.41
N ARG A 200 -9.75 -5.02 6.13
CA ARG A 200 -9.72 -3.75 5.43
C ARG A 200 -10.74 -2.75 5.97
N MET A 201 -11.91 -3.19 6.41
CA MET A 201 -12.87 -2.33 7.12
C MET A 201 -12.29 -1.82 8.44
N ARG A 202 -11.67 -2.70 9.25
CA ARG A 202 -10.97 -2.30 10.47
C ARG A 202 -9.85 -1.30 10.19
N TYR A 203 -9.02 -1.58 9.20
CA TYR A 203 -7.94 -0.68 8.76
C TYR A 203 -8.46 0.71 8.37
N ARG A 204 -9.56 0.77 7.58
CA ARG A 204 -10.15 2.06 7.17
C ARG A 204 -10.70 2.86 8.35
N ARG A 205 -11.28 2.20 9.35
CA ARG A 205 -11.74 2.87 10.58
C ARG A 205 -10.55 3.46 11.35
N LEU A 206 -9.50 2.68 11.56
CA LEU A 206 -8.29 3.14 12.24
C LEU A 206 -7.60 4.27 11.47
N ALA A 207 -7.43 4.13 10.15
CA ALA A 207 -6.90 5.20 9.31
C ALA A 207 -7.78 6.46 9.36
N GLY A 208 -9.10 6.30 9.40
CA GLY A 208 -10.05 7.40 9.63
C GLY A 208 -9.82 8.11 10.96
N LEU A 209 -9.59 7.37 12.05
CA LEU A 209 -9.24 7.95 13.35
C LEU A 209 -7.90 8.70 13.34
N VAL A 210 -6.90 8.18 12.62
CA VAL A 210 -5.63 8.91 12.41
C VAL A 210 -5.89 10.25 11.73
N TRP A 211 -6.64 10.27 10.64
CA TRP A 211 -6.97 11.52 9.93
C TRP A 211 -7.83 12.46 10.77
N LEU A 212 -8.85 11.95 11.47
CA LEU A 212 -9.65 12.74 12.41
C LEU A 212 -8.79 13.34 13.52
N GLY A 213 -7.79 12.61 14.00
CA GLY A 213 -6.84 13.09 14.99
C GLY A 213 -5.91 14.20 14.50
N TYR A 214 -5.66 14.28 13.19
CA TYR A 214 -4.93 15.38 12.56
C TYR A 214 -5.81 16.59 12.20
N THR A 215 -7.14 16.43 12.15
CA THR A 215 -8.08 17.53 11.87
C THR A 215 -7.89 18.75 12.79
N PRO A 216 -7.74 18.61 14.13
CA PRO A 216 -7.50 19.75 15.01
C PRO A 216 -6.22 20.54 14.66
N VAL A 217 -5.16 19.85 14.24
CA VAL A 217 -3.90 20.49 13.82
C VAL A 217 -4.14 21.32 12.56
N ALA A 218 -4.86 20.76 11.57
CA ALA A 218 -5.21 21.47 10.35
C ALA A 218 -6.12 22.68 10.61
N VAL A 219 -7.09 22.56 11.52
CA VAL A 219 -7.97 23.66 11.92
C VAL A 219 -7.19 24.77 12.63
N THR A 220 -6.28 24.41 13.53
CA THR A 220 -5.43 25.37 14.26
C THR A 220 -4.52 26.12 13.29
N PHE A 221 -3.94 25.40 12.33
CA PHE A 221 -3.16 26.00 11.25
C PHE A 221 -4.01 26.98 10.41
N LEU A 222 -5.24 26.59 10.06
CA LEU A 222 -6.15 27.47 9.32
C LEU A 222 -6.50 28.74 10.11
N PHE A 223 -6.73 28.64 11.42
CA PHE A 223 -6.98 29.82 12.26
C PHE A 223 -5.76 30.75 12.33
N ALA A 224 -4.57 30.20 12.51
CA ALA A 224 -3.34 30.99 12.47
C ALA A 224 -3.16 31.69 11.11
N PHE A 225 -3.39 30.98 10.01
CA PHE A 225 -3.31 31.53 8.65
C PHE A 225 -4.32 32.66 8.41
N LEU A 226 -5.53 32.54 8.97
CA LEU A 226 -6.57 33.57 8.87
C LEU A 226 -6.42 34.70 9.91
N GLY A 227 -5.39 34.67 10.75
CA GLY A 227 -5.19 35.65 11.83
C GLY A 227 -6.27 35.59 12.92
N VAL A 228 -6.92 34.43 13.08
CA VAL A 228 -7.97 34.21 14.08
C VAL A 228 -7.33 33.71 15.37
N GLU A 229 -7.35 34.54 16.41
CA GLU A 229 -6.93 34.16 17.75
C GLU A 229 -8.15 33.70 18.58
N PRO A 230 -8.26 32.40 18.92
CA PRO A 230 -9.27 31.95 19.86
C PRO A 230 -8.95 32.51 21.26
N ARG A 231 -9.93 33.15 21.90
CA ARG A 231 -9.80 33.71 23.26
C ARG A 231 -10.87 33.17 24.19
N GLY A 232 -10.53 33.08 25.48
CA GLY A 232 -11.47 32.68 26.53
C GLY A 232 -11.92 31.23 26.40
N VAL A 233 -13.23 30.97 26.41
CA VAL A 233 -13.79 29.60 26.36
C VAL A 233 -13.35 28.84 25.10
N TRP A 234 -13.18 29.54 23.97
CA TRP A 234 -12.80 28.91 22.70
C TRP A 234 -11.39 28.35 22.69
N GLU A 235 -10.47 28.93 23.46
CA GLU A 235 -9.10 28.44 23.62
C GLU A 235 -9.09 27.06 24.31
N TRP A 236 -9.89 26.92 25.37
CA TRP A 236 -10.06 25.66 26.09
C TRP A 236 -10.76 24.60 25.24
N VAL A 237 -11.77 25.00 24.45
CA VAL A 237 -12.44 24.10 23.50
C VAL A 237 -11.45 23.59 22.44
N LEU A 238 -10.66 24.48 21.85
CA LEU A 238 -9.65 24.11 20.85
C LEU A 238 -8.58 23.20 21.45
N THR A 239 -8.10 23.51 22.66
CA THR A 239 -7.13 22.68 23.39
C THR A 239 -7.70 21.27 23.65
N GLY A 240 -8.93 21.18 24.15
CA GLY A 240 -9.60 19.89 24.34
C GLY A 240 -9.78 19.11 23.04
N PHE A 241 -10.10 19.80 21.93
CA PHE A 241 -10.22 19.20 20.61
C PHE A 241 -8.88 18.66 20.08
N ILE A 242 -7.78 19.40 20.27
CA ILE A 242 -6.42 18.96 19.92
C ILE A 242 -6.01 17.74 20.75
N LEU A 243 -6.21 17.77 22.07
CA LEU A 243 -5.87 16.66 22.96
C LEU A 243 -6.67 15.40 22.61
N GLY A 244 -7.98 15.54 22.40
CA GLY A 244 -8.84 14.44 21.97
C GLY A 244 -8.41 13.85 20.62
N GLY A 245 -8.09 14.71 19.64
CA GLY A 245 -7.57 14.28 18.35
C GLY A 245 -6.23 13.54 18.48
N PHE A 246 -5.31 14.04 19.29
CA PHE A 246 -4.03 13.40 19.55
C PHE A 246 -4.20 12.00 20.17
N VAL A 247 -5.11 11.84 21.13
CA VAL A 247 -5.44 10.54 21.72
C VAL A 247 -5.98 9.56 20.68
N PHE A 248 -6.89 10.00 19.80
CA PHE A 248 -7.40 9.13 18.72
C PHE A 248 -6.31 8.74 17.72
N ALA A 249 -5.46 9.68 17.33
CA ALA A 249 -4.34 9.41 16.43
C ALA A 249 -3.35 8.42 17.07
N LEU A 250 -2.98 8.63 18.32
CA LEU A 250 -2.08 7.72 19.05
C LEU A 250 -2.66 6.32 19.19
N TYR A 251 -3.92 6.20 19.60
CA TYR A 251 -4.59 4.90 19.69
C TYR A 251 -4.57 4.16 18.34
N ALA A 252 -4.96 4.84 17.27
CA ALA A 252 -5.02 4.21 15.96
C ALA A 252 -3.63 3.89 15.39
N MET A 253 -2.64 4.75 15.62
CA MET A 253 -1.24 4.49 15.26
C MET A 253 -0.68 3.30 16.02
N TRP A 254 -0.99 3.17 17.31
CA TRP A 254 -0.59 2.03 18.12
C TRP A 254 -1.23 0.72 17.63
N GLU A 255 -2.53 0.71 17.35
CA GLU A 255 -3.22 -0.47 16.81
C GLU A 255 -2.66 -0.91 15.45
N LEU A 256 -2.36 0.05 14.57
CA LEU A 256 -1.84 -0.23 13.23
C LEU A 256 -0.37 -0.65 13.26
N PHE A 257 0.49 0.15 13.89
CA PHE A 257 1.94 0.05 13.79
C PHE A 257 2.58 -0.55 15.03
N GLY A 258 1.98 -0.34 16.20
CA GLY A 258 2.48 -0.76 17.50
C GLY A 258 3.63 0.11 17.99
N SER A 259 4.53 -0.52 18.71
CA SER A 259 5.70 0.08 19.33
C SER A 259 7.00 -0.49 18.76
N ARG A 260 8.12 0.01 19.30
CA ARG A 260 9.45 -0.55 19.03
C ARG A 260 9.58 -2.03 19.42
N THR A 261 8.83 -2.48 20.42
CA THR A 261 8.92 -3.85 20.99
C THR A 261 7.78 -4.77 20.55
N ARG A 262 6.60 -4.21 20.22
CA ARG A 262 5.42 -4.98 19.84
C ARG A 262 4.83 -4.42 18.55
N LEU A 263 4.76 -5.24 17.51
CA LEU A 263 4.07 -4.81 16.29
C LEU A 263 2.56 -4.71 16.49
N GLY A 264 2.01 -3.64 15.94
CA GLY A 264 0.57 -3.47 15.78
C GLY A 264 -0.03 -4.57 14.92
N TRP A 265 -1.34 -4.75 15.05
CA TRP A 265 -2.09 -5.71 14.25
C TRP A 265 -1.94 -5.40 12.75
N GLY A 266 -2.04 -4.12 12.38
CA GLY A 266 -1.96 -3.68 10.99
C GLY A 266 -0.62 -3.97 10.31
N MET A 267 0.46 -4.18 11.07
CA MET A 267 1.79 -4.51 10.54
C MET A 267 2.05 -6.01 10.42
N ARG A 268 1.30 -6.86 11.12
CA ARG A 268 1.43 -8.32 11.10
C ARG A 268 0.39 -9.01 10.23
N TYR A 269 -0.59 -8.25 9.76
CA TYR A 269 -1.73 -8.79 9.03
C TYR A 269 -1.30 -9.46 7.72
N ASN A 270 -1.67 -10.73 7.57
CA ASN A 270 -1.61 -11.47 6.31
C ASN A 270 -2.88 -12.33 6.21
N PRO A 271 -3.70 -12.17 5.16
CA PRO A 271 -4.96 -12.92 5.02
C PRO A 271 -4.77 -14.43 4.77
N LEU A 272 -3.57 -14.86 4.37
CA LEU A 272 -3.23 -16.26 4.07
C LEU A 272 -2.58 -16.98 5.25
N ARG A 273 -2.23 -16.24 6.30
CA ARG A 273 -1.67 -16.83 7.51
C ARG A 273 -2.84 -17.40 8.32
N LYS A 274 -2.88 -18.71 8.48
CA LYS A 274 -3.73 -19.33 9.51
C LYS A 274 -3.24 -18.78 10.85
N GLU A 275 -4.12 -18.12 11.60
CA GLU A 275 -3.83 -17.79 12.99
C GLU A 275 -3.50 -19.13 13.67
N ALA A 276 -2.28 -19.23 14.23
CA ALA A 276 -1.99 -20.35 15.11
C ALA A 276 -2.85 -20.08 16.35
N ASP A 277 -3.86 -20.92 16.53
CA ASP A 277 -4.64 -20.99 17.78
C ASP A 277 -3.72 -21.07 19.01
#